data_AF-A0A4Q2M6L6-F1
#
_entry.id   AF-A0A4Q2M6L6-F1
#
_cell.length_a   1.000
_cell.length_b   1.000
_cell.length_c   1.000
_cell.angle_alpha   90.00
_cell.angle_beta   90.00
_cell.angle_gamma   90.00
#
_symmetry.space_group_name_H-M   'P 1'
#
loop_
_entity.id
_entity.type
_entity.pdbx_description
1 polymer ?
#
loop_
_entity_poly.entity_id
_entity_poly.type
_entity_poly.pdbx_seq_one_letter_code
_entity_poly.pdbx_strand_id
1 'polypeptide(L)'
;MLLSGVVLGILQSKRFSVAGLRKVQGATLRRVVVIVVAQYSIVLLGLIAAFSATREHRNLPPVRDLGLPDLLWGVFSFHLSPPAGSVLRLYVILMLLALFTYFLLARGWWIGALAFAVALYGAGYVFPQATAFTRFDGGIGANWATWQLMFTVALVIGWYWRRNLVAERLTKASAWVAVICTGFVVLAYIGEIQTPRLFTKVMFAPGTIVNAFAVVTLMFIVVTWTLRVLPRWVFRPIELIGSRSLDGYLIQAAVAVVVPSFVVYANDSQFALMLALATLATCWGWAEMRLWNRNRLRSHSLPDDYVRRTGSRTELATDGHIQPGTEVRR
;
A
#
# COMPACT_ATOMS: atom_id res chain seq x y z
N MET A 1 -1.64 -1.61 5.38
CA MET A 1 -2.97 -0.99 5.14
C MET A 1 -3.03 0.46 5.56
N LEU A 2 -2.68 0.80 6.81
CA LEU A 2 -2.69 2.19 7.33
C LEU A 2 -1.88 3.16 6.44
N LEU A 3 -0.61 2.85 6.16
CA LEU A 3 0.25 3.68 5.31
C LEU A 3 -0.38 3.92 3.93
N SER A 4 -0.93 2.87 3.31
CA SER A 4 -1.60 2.99 2.02
C SER A 4 -2.82 3.91 2.10
N GLY A 5 -3.66 3.78 3.13
CA GLY A 5 -4.81 4.66 3.37
C GLY A 5 -4.38 6.13 3.43
N VAL A 6 -3.39 6.46 4.27
CA VAL A 6 -2.86 7.83 4.40
C VAL A 6 -2.32 8.34 3.06
N VAL A 7 -1.44 7.57 2.41
CA VAL A 7 -0.80 7.97 1.14
C VAL A 7 -1.85 8.15 0.04
N LEU A 8 -2.84 7.26 -0.05
CA LEU A 8 -3.96 7.40 -0.98
C LEU A 8 -4.78 8.66 -0.68
N GLY A 9 -5.12 8.91 0.57
CA GLY A 9 -5.82 10.14 0.98
C GLY A 9 -5.07 11.40 0.54
N ILE A 10 -3.75 11.46 0.77
CA ILE A 10 -2.90 12.60 0.38
C ILE A 10 -2.83 12.77 -1.15
N LEU A 11 -2.59 11.68 -1.88
CA LEU A 11 -2.43 11.74 -3.33
C LEU A 11 -3.75 12.05 -4.03
N GLN A 12 -4.85 11.49 -3.54
CA GLN A 12 -6.16 11.66 -4.17
C GLN A 12 -6.80 13.00 -3.82
N SER A 13 -6.58 13.56 -2.63
CA SER A 13 -7.03 14.93 -2.33
C SER A 13 -6.36 15.95 -3.25
N LYS A 14 -5.04 15.82 -3.50
CA LYS A 14 -4.31 16.64 -4.47
C LYS A 14 -4.80 16.47 -5.91
N ARG A 15 -5.12 15.23 -6.31
CA ARG A 15 -5.63 14.97 -7.67
C ARG A 15 -7.06 15.49 -7.84
N PHE A 16 -7.88 15.34 -6.80
CA PHE A 16 -9.26 15.81 -6.79
C PHE A 16 -9.34 17.32 -7.05
N SER A 17 -8.47 18.12 -6.41
CA SER A 17 -8.45 19.57 -6.60
C SER A 17 -8.09 20.02 -8.03
N VAL A 18 -7.46 19.15 -8.83
CA VAL A 18 -7.02 19.47 -10.21
C VAL A 18 -7.92 18.82 -11.27
N ALA A 19 -8.38 17.60 -11.03
CA ALA A 19 -8.93 16.71 -12.05
C ALA A 19 -10.36 16.22 -11.76
N GLY A 20 -10.90 16.50 -10.57
CA GLY A 20 -12.23 16.09 -10.15
C GLY A 20 -12.37 14.60 -9.79
N LEU A 21 -13.55 14.22 -9.29
CA LEU A 21 -13.82 12.89 -8.71
C LEU A 21 -13.73 11.74 -9.72
N ARG A 22 -14.28 11.92 -10.93
CA ARG A 22 -14.33 10.85 -11.95
C ARG A 22 -12.93 10.36 -12.35
N LYS A 23 -11.97 11.28 -12.54
CA LYS A 23 -10.58 10.92 -12.88
C LYS A 23 -9.88 10.21 -11.72
N VAL A 24 -10.13 10.62 -10.48
CA VAL A 24 -9.62 9.97 -9.26
C VAL A 24 -10.15 8.54 -9.13
N GLN A 25 -11.46 8.35 -9.31
CA GLN A 25 -12.10 7.04 -9.26
C GLN A 25 -11.62 6.14 -10.40
N GLY A 26 -11.56 6.63 -11.63
CA GLY A 26 -11.04 5.86 -12.77
C GLY A 26 -9.58 5.44 -12.60
N ALA A 27 -8.72 6.30 -12.05
CA ALA A 27 -7.34 5.93 -11.73
C ALA A 27 -7.24 4.88 -10.62
N THR A 28 -8.13 4.94 -9.62
CA THR A 28 -8.22 3.95 -8.55
C THR A 28 -8.72 2.62 -9.07
N LEU A 29 -9.75 2.62 -9.92
CA LEU A 29 -10.30 1.41 -10.54
C LEU A 29 -9.29 0.69 -11.43
N ARG A 30 -8.51 1.43 -12.24
CA ARG A 30 -7.39 0.81 -12.99
C ARG A 30 -6.38 0.12 -12.09
N ARG A 31 -6.07 0.70 -10.92
CA ARG A 31 -5.20 0.05 -9.93
C ARG A 31 -5.84 -1.21 -9.36
N VAL A 32 -7.16 -1.19 -9.08
CA VAL A 32 -7.90 -2.39 -8.65
C VAL A 32 -7.77 -3.51 -9.67
N VAL A 33 -7.97 -3.21 -10.96
CA VAL A 33 -7.84 -4.20 -12.05
C VAL A 33 -6.44 -4.82 -12.07
N VAL A 34 -5.39 -3.99 -12.00
CA VAL A 34 -4.00 -4.50 -11.97
C VAL A 34 -3.76 -5.41 -10.76
N ILE A 35 -4.31 -5.07 -9.59
CA ILE A 35 -4.18 -5.88 -8.38
C ILE A 35 -4.95 -7.20 -8.50
N VAL A 36 -6.13 -7.18 -9.12
CA VAL A 36 -6.92 -8.39 -9.40
C VAL A 36 -6.15 -9.32 -10.35
N VAL A 37 -5.56 -8.77 -11.42
CA VAL A 37 -4.73 -9.56 -12.36
C VAL A 37 -3.52 -10.15 -11.62
N ALA A 38 -2.80 -9.34 -10.84
CA ALA A 38 -1.68 -9.81 -10.03
C ALA A 38 -2.07 -10.93 -9.06
N GLN A 39 -3.25 -10.81 -8.45
CA GLN A 39 -3.82 -11.81 -7.57
C GLN A 39 -4.08 -13.13 -8.30
N TYR A 40 -4.71 -13.08 -9.48
CA TYR A 40 -4.93 -14.28 -10.31
C TYR A 40 -3.61 -14.92 -10.74
N SER A 41 -2.58 -14.13 -11.06
CA SER A 41 -1.25 -14.66 -11.39
C SER A 41 -0.63 -15.44 -10.22
N ILE A 42 -0.78 -14.96 -8.98
CA ILE A 42 -0.30 -15.68 -7.79
C ILE A 42 -1.09 -16.97 -7.56
N VAL A 43 -2.42 -16.93 -7.74
CA VAL A 43 -3.27 -18.13 -7.63
C VAL A 43 -2.83 -19.18 -8.66
N LEU A 44 -2.67 -18.77 -9.91
CA LEU A 44 -2.20 -19.66 -10.98
C LEU A 44 -0.82 -20.25 -10.67
N LEU A 45 0.11 -19.43 -10.19
CA LEU A 45 1.42 -19.90 -9.77
C LEU A 45 1.31 -20.92 -8.62
N GLY A 46 0.43 -20.67 -7.65
CA GLY A 46 0.15 -21.61 -6.56
C GLY A 46 -0.44 -22.93 -7.04
N LEU A 47 -1.32 -22.91 -8.03
CA LEU A 47 -1.85 -24.12 -8.66
C LEU A 47 -0.76 -24.90 -9.40
N ILE A 48 0.06 -24.23 -10.21
CA ILE A 48 1.21 -24.85 -10.90
C ILE A 48 2.16 -25.48 -9.88
N ALA A 49 2.48 -24.74 -8.81
CA ALA A 49 3.30 -25.25 -7.73
C ALA A 49 2.66 -26.48 -7.08
N ALA A 50 1.35 -26.49 -6.84
CA ALA A 50 0.66 -27.61 -6.20
C ALA A 50 0.71 -28.92 -7.01
N PHE A 51 0.69 -28.85 -8.34
CA PHE A 51 0.84 -30.03 -9.19
C PHE A 51 2.28 -30.56 -9.24
N SER A 52 3.27 -29.69 -9.06
CA SER A 52 4.70 -30.05 -9.16
C SER A 52 5.40 -30.16 -7.80
N ALA A 53 4.75 -29.78 -6.71
CA ALA A 53 5.35 -29.71 -5.39
C ALA A 53 5.66 -31.11 -4.85
N THR A 54 6.84 -31.25 -4.27
CA THR A 54 7.21 -32.46 -3.53
C THR A 54 6.73 -32.40 -2.07
N ARG A 55 6.22 -31.25 -1.63
CA ARG A 55 5.82 -31.00 -0.24
C ARG A 55 4.56 -30.16 -0.14
N GLU A 56 3.75 -30.45 0.87
CA GLU A 56 2.61 -29.61 1.25
C GLU A 56 3.05 -28.54 2.25
N HIS A 57 2.48 -27.33 2.13
CA HIS A 57 2.66 -26.26 3.12
C HIS A 57 1.48 -25.29 3.07
N ARG A 58 1.35 -24.45 4.09
CA ARG A 58 0.24 -23.50 4.26
C ARG A 58 -0.04 -22.55 3.09
N ASN A 59 0.91 -22.37 2.17
CA ASN A 59 0.77 -21.47 1.01
C ASN A 59 0.37 -22.20 -0.28
N LEU A 60 0.34 -23.53 -0.27
CA LEU A 60 -0.17 -24.32 -1.38
C LEU A 60 -1.69 -24.49 -1.25
N PRO A 61 -2.44 -24.32 -2.34
CA PRO A 61 -3.87 -24.61 -2.34
C PRO A 61 -4.11 -26.13 -2.20
N PRO A 62 -5.15 -26.55 -1.43
CA PRO A 62 -5.52 -27.95 -1.33
C PRO A 62 -6.23 -28.38 -2.62
N VAL A 63 -5.50 -28.96 -3.57
CA VAL A 63 -6.03 -29.32 -4.91
C VAL A 63 -6.24 -30.81 -5.13
N ARG A 64 -5.73 -31.68 -4.25
CA ARG A 64 -5.67 -33.13 -4.47
C ARG A 64 -7.06 -33.79 -4.55
N ASP A 65 -8.05 -33.22 -3.86
CA ASP A 65 -9.39 -33.80 -3.72
C ASP A 65 -10.51 -32.95 -4.36
N LEU A 66 -10.16 -31.87 -5.07
CA LEU A 66 -11.14 -30.95 -5.66
C LEU A 66 -11.47 -31.33 -7.11
N GLY A 67 -12.77 -31.36 -7.44
CA GLY A 67 -13.22 -31.45 -8.82
C GLY A 67 -12.87 -30.17 -9.62
N LEU A 68 -12.82 -30.28 -10.95
CA LEU A 68 -12.58 -29.13 -11.83
C LEU A 68 -13.57 -27.96 -11.58
N PRO A 69 -14.88 -28.18 -11.36
CA PRO A 69 -15.81 -27.09 -11.05
C PRO A 69 -15.48 -26.37 -9.74
N ASP A 70 -15.12 -27.12 -8.69
CA ASP A 70 -14.77 -26.55 -7.38
C ASP A 70 -13.44 -25.80 -7.44
N LEU A 71 -12.50 -26.29 -8.26
CA LEU A 71 -11.23 -25.61 -8.51
C LEU A 71 -11.45 -24.29 -9.25
N LEU A 72 -12.25 -24.29 -10.33
CA LEU A 72 -12.58 -23.07 -11.07
C LEU A 72 -13.33 -22.08 -10.17
N TRP A 73 -14.35 -22.54 -9.44
CA TRP A 73 -15.07 -21.73 -8.48
C TRP A 73 -14.12 -21.16 -7.42
N GLY A 74 -13.22 -21.97 -6.88
CA GLY A 74 -12.24 -21.57 -5.88
C GLY A 74 -11.26 -20.51 -6.39
N VAL A 75 -10.88 -20.55 -7.67
CA VAL A 75 -10.05 -19.53 -8.32
C VAL A 75 -10.84 -18.23 -8.48
N PHE A 76 -12.04 -18.29 -9.07
CA PHE A 76 -12.85 -17.09 -9.37
C PHE A 76 -13.41 -16.40 -8.12
N SER A 77 -13.83 -17.18 -7.13
CA SER A 77 -14.32 -16.68 -5.84
C SER A 77 -13.18 -16.29 -4.89
N PHE A 78 -11.93 -16.40 -5.34
CA PHE A 78 -10.72 -16.14 -4.57
C PHE A 78 -10.52 -17.01 -3.33
N HIS A 79 -11.28 -18.09 -3.13
CA HIS A 79 -11.12 -19.02 -2.01
C HIS A 79 -9.76 -19.73 -2.03
N LEU A 80 -9.24 -20.06 -3.22
CA LEU A 80 -7.96 -20.78 -3.40
C LEU A 80 -6.71 -19.90 -3.34
N SER A 81 -6.83 -18.64 -2.91
CA SER A 81 -5.67 -17.77 -2.81
C SER A 81 -4.77 -18.15 -1.62
N PRO A 82 -3.45 -18.29 -1.84
CA PRO A 82 -2.48 -18.47 -0.76
C PRO A 82 -2.67 -17.44 0.36
N PRO A 83 -2.36 -17.77 1.62
CA PRO A 83 -2.34 -16.81 2.72
C PRO A 83 -1.43 -15.62 2.42
N ALA A 84 -0.29 -15.86 1.74
CA ALA A 84 0.55 -14.79 1.21
C ALA A 84 -0.27 -13.79 0.37
N GLY A 85 -1.12 -14.27 -0.55
CA GLY A 85 -2.05 -13.48 -1.39
C GLY A 85 -3.27 -12.88 -0.68
N SER A 86 -3.54 -13.22 0.59
CA SER A 86 -4.71 -12.69 1.32
C SER A 86 -4.71 -11.16 1.43
N VAL A 87 -3.52 -10.55 1.50
CA VAL A 87 -3.35 -9.10 1.60
C VAL A 87 -3.83 -8.37 0.34
N LEU A 88 -3.64 -8.96 -0.85
CA LEU A 88 -4.07 -8.36 -2.12
C LEU A 88 -5.59 -8.39 -2.26
N ARG A 89 -6.24 -9.52 -1.93
CA ARG A 89 -7.70 -9.64 -1.88
C ARG A 89 -8.30 -8.59 -0.95
N LEU A 90 -7.74 -8.47 0.25
CA LEU A 90 -8.12 -7.42 1.19
C LEU A 90 -7.97 -6.04 0.56
N TYR A 91 -6.85 -5.77 -0.10
CA TYR A 91 -6.59 -4.48 -0.74
C TYR A 91 -7.58 -4.14 -1.86
N VAL A 92 -8.04 -5.13 -2.64
CA VAL A 92 -9.09 -4.92 -3.65
C VAL A 92 -10.35 -4.39 -2.99
N ILE A 93 -10.83 -5.06 -1.92
CA ILE A 93 -12.01 -4.62 -1.18
C ILE A 93 -11.81 -3.23 -0.61
N LEU A 94 -10.66 -2.97 0.04
CA LEU A 94 -10.35 -1.66 0.61
C LEU A 94 -10.32 -0.55 -0.45
N MET A 95 -9.79 -0.82 -1.64
CA MET A 95 -9.76 0.14 -2.73
C MET A 95 -11.15 0.40 -3.33
N LEU A 96 -12.01 -0.62 -3.38
CA LEU A 96 -13.42 -0.44 -3.78
C LEU A 96 -14.17 0.41 -2.75
N LEU A 97 -14.00 0.13 -1.45
CA LEU A 97 -14.53 0.96 -0.36
C LEU A 97 -13.96 2.38 -0.39
N ALA A 98 -12.70 2.55 -0.83
CA ALA A 98 -12.09 3.86 -1.03
C ALA A 98 -12.84 4.69 -2.08
N LEU A 99 -13.35 4.07 -3.17
CA LEU A 99 -14.13 4.78 -4.19
C LEU A 99 -15.37 5.46 -3.61
N PHE A 100 -16.07 4.73 -2.72
CA PHE A 100 -17.22 5.25 -1.98
C PHE A 100 -16.81 6.30 -0.95
N THR A 101 -15.72 6.05 -0.22
CA THR A 101 -15.16 7.00 0.74
C THR A 101 -14.79 8.32 0.07
N TYR A 102 -14.15 8.30 -1.10
CA TYR A 102 -13.83 9.51 -1.87
C TYR A 102 -15.08 10.27 -2.30
N PHE A 103 -16.14 9.57 -2.65
CA PHE A 103 -17.42 10.19 -3.00
C PHE A 103 -18.01 10.97 -1.81
N LEU A 104 -18.01 10.37 -0.61
CA LEU A 104 -18.46 11.04 0.60
C LEU A 104 -17.56 12.22 0.98
N LEU A 105 -16.23 12.05 0.91
CA LEU A 105 -15.26 13.09 1.21
C LEU A 105 -15.30 14.25 0.22
N ALA A 106 -15.55 14.00 -1.06
CA ALA A 106 -15.75 15.03 -2.08
C ALA A 106 -16.98 15.91 -1.79
N ARG A 107 -17.97 15.38 -1.08
CA ARG A 107 -19.16 16.12 -0.59
C ARG A 107 -18.95 16.76 0.78
N GLY A 108 -17.77 16.62 1.38
CA GLY A 108 -17.50 17.10 2.74
C GLY A 108 -18.08 16.23 3.86
N TRP A 109 -18.66 15.07 3.54
CA TRP A 109 -19.33 14.17 4.50
C TRP A 109 -18.35 13.19 5.15
N TRP A 110 -17.27 13.72 5.74
CA TRP A 110 -16.25 12.88 6.37
C TRP A 110 -16.80 12.11 7.58
N ILE A 111 -17.73 12.69 8.34
CA ILE A 111 -18.43 12.01 9.44
C ILE A 111 -19.23 10.82 8.92
N GLY A 112 -19.94 10.99 7.79
CA GLY A 112 -20.68 9.91 7.16
C GLY A 112 -19.78 8.76 6.71
N ALA A 113 -18.59 9.06 6.19
CA ALA A 113 -17.60 8.05 5.84
C ALA A 113 -17.10 7.26 7.06
N LEU A 114 -16.84 7.94 8.17
CA LEU A 114 -16.43 7.29 9.42
C LEU A 114 -17.57 6.49 10.05
N ALA A 115 -18.79 7.01 10.07
CA ALA A 115 -19.97 6.31 10.57
C ALA A 115 -20.22 5.03 9.78
N PHE A 116 -20.12 5.09 8.43
CA PHE A 116 -20.19 3.91 7.57
C PHE A 116 -19.08 2.89 7.89
N ALA A 117 -17.84 3.36 8.07
CA ALA A 117 -16.73 2.47 8.44
C ALA A 117 -16.93 1.82 9.81
N VAL A 118 -17.46 2.54 10.80
CA VAL A 118 -17.76 1.99 12.13
C VAL A 118 -18.92 0.99 12.07
N ALA A 119 -19.97 1.29 11.30
CA ALA A 119 -21.08 0.37 11.10
C ALA A 119 -20.60 -0.95 10.45
N LEU A 120 -19.75 -0.84 9.42
CA LEU A 120 -19.17 -1.99 8.75
C LEU A 120 -18.20 -2.76 9.67
N TYR A 121 -17.45 -2.07 10.53
CA TYR A 121 -16.64 -2.69 11.58
C TYR A 121 -17.51 -3.52 12.55
N GLY A 122 -18.61 -2.94 13.05
CA GLY A 122 -19.56 -3.63 13.91
C GLY A 122 -20.19 -4.84 13.22
N ALA A 123 -20.63 -4.70 11.96
CA ALA A 123 -21.11 -5.81 11.15
C ALA A 123 -20.07 -6.93 11.01
N GLY A 124 -18.79 -6.56 10.94
CA GLY A 124 -17.67 -7.51 10.93
C GLY A 124 -17.57 -8.38 12.17
N TYR A 125 -17.98 -7.89 13.34
CA TYR A 125 -18.03 -8.66 14.58
C TYR A 125 -19.30 -9.51 14.70
N VAL A 126 -20.43 -9.00 14.21
CA VAL A 126 -21.71 -9.70 14.28
C VAL A 126 -21.78 -10.83 13.25
N PHE A 127 -21.22 -10.63 12.05
CA PHE A 127 -21.31 -11.57 10.93
C PHE A 127 -19.93 -11.97 10.37
N PRO A 128 -19.02 -12.51 11.18
CA PRO A 128 -17.64 -12.77 10.77
C PRO A 128 -17.51 -13.72 9.57
N GLN A 129 -18.46 -14.65 9.41
CA GLN A 129 -18.45 -15.59 8.28
C GLN A 129 -18.76 -14.93 6.94
N ALA A 130 -19.55 -13.85 6.94
CA ALA A 130 -19.87 -13.10 5.72
C ALA A 130 -18.82 -12.03 5.40
N THR A 131 -18.10 -11.56 6.41
CA THR A 131 -17.19 -10.42 6.30
C THR A 131 -15.71 -10.78 6.38
N ALA A 132 -15.37 -12.07 6.48
CA ALA A 132 -14.00 -12.55 6.45
C ALA A 132 -13.74 -13.46 5.26
N PHE A 133 -12.49 -13.50 4.85
CA PHE A 133 -12.05 -14.50 3.88
C PHE A 133 -11.96 -15.87 4.54
N THR A 134 -12.32 -16.92 3.81
CA THR A 134 -12.13 -18.30 4.24
C THR A 134 -10.67 -18.72 4.03
N ARG A 135 -10.08 -19.41 5.01
CA ARG A 135 -8.76 -20.03 4.91
C ARG A 135 -8.87 -21.45 4.34
N PHE A 136 -7.74 -22.02 3.92
CA PHE A 136 -7.70 -23.39 3.37
C PHE A 136 -8.11 -24.48 4.38
N ASP A 137 -7.89 -24.23 5.67
CA ASP A 137 -8.31 -25.11 6.77
C ASP A 137 -9.80 -24.93 7.14
N GLY A 138 -10.57 -24.18 6.34
CA GLY A 138 -11.96 -23.82 6.64
C GLY A 138 -12.10 -22.77 7.74
N GLY A 139 -10.99 -22.30 8.33
CA GLY A 139 -11.00 -21.31 9.39
C GLY A 139 -11.28 -19.89 8.90
N ILE A 140 -11.57 -19.00 9.86
CA ILE A 140 -11.77 -17.57 9.60
C ILE A 140 -10.42 -16.92 9.27
N GLY A 141 -10.32 -16.33 8.10
CA GLY A 141 -9.19 -15.54 7.61
C GLY A 141 -9.32 -14.07 7.95
N ALA A 142 -8.63 -13.21 7.20
CA ALA A 142 -8.68 -11.76 7.46
C ALA A 142 -10.10 -11.20 7.26
N ASN A 143 -10.64 -10.55 8.28
CA ASN A 143 -11.96 -9.93 8.24
C ASN A 143 -11.92 -8.58 7.53
N TRP A 144 -12.31 -8.53 6.25
CA TRP A 144 -12.18 -7.31 5.45
C TRP A 144 -13.01 -6.15 6.01
N ALA A 145 -14.13 -6.42 6.69
CA ALA A 145 -15.00 -5.40 7.27
C ALA A 145 -14.43 -4.76 8.54
N THR A 146 -13.66 -5.51 9.34
CA THR A 146 -12.98 -4.92 10.49
C THR A 146 -11.68 -4.21 10.08
N TRP A 147 -10.94 -4.78 9.13
CA TRP A 147 -9.72 -4.18 8.59
C TRP A 147 -9.96 -2.85 7.87
N GLN A 148 -11.13 -2.66 7.25
CA GLN A 148 -11.42 -1.41 6.53
C GLN A 148 -11.52 -0.20 7.45
N LEU A 149 -11.86 -0.36 8.74
CA LEU A 149 -11.98 0.79 9.65
C LEU A 149 -10.66 1.56 9.74
N MET A 150 -9.56 0.84 10.00
CA MET A 150 -8.23 1.44 10.07
C MET A 150 -7.85 2.09 8.73
N PHE A 151 -8.14 1.43 7.61
CA PHE A 151 -7.84 1.96 6.29
C PHE A 151 -8.64 3.25 6.00
N THR A 152 -9.94 3.28 6.30
CA THR A 152 -10.82 4.41 6.08
C THR A 152 -10.43 5.59 6.98
N VAL A 153 -10.16 5.36 8.27
CA VAL A 153 -9.67 6.41 9.18
C VAL A 153 -8.35 7.01 8.65
N ALA A 154 -7.40 6.15 8.25
CA ALA A 154 -6.14 6.57 7.66
C ALA A 154 -6.35 7.38 6.36
N LEU A 155 -7.29 6.97 5.51
CA LEU A 155 -7.66 7.68 4.28
C LEU A 155 -8.23 9.06 4.57
N VAL A 156 -9.15 9.17 5.53
CA VAL A 156 -9.72 10.46 5.97
C VAL A 156 -8.61 11.37 6.51
N ILE A 157 -7.73 10.86 7.38
CA ILE A 157 -6.57 11.62 7.88
C ILE A 157 -5.69 12.10 6.71
N GLY A 158 -5.39 11.21 5.76
CA GLY A 158 -4.61 11.53 4.56
C GLY A 158 -5.29 12.59 3.68
N TRP A 159 -6.62 12.54 3.56
CA TRP A 159 -7.40 13.50 2.78
C TRP A 159 -7.25 14.93 3.32
N TYR A 160 -7.28 15.09 4.65
CA TYR A 160 -7.14 16.38 5.32
C TYR A 160 -5.69 16.74 5.70
N TRP A 161 -4.72 15.90 5.33
CA TRP A 161 -3.33 16.00 5.80
C TRP A 161 -2.70 17.38 5.64
N ARG A 162 -2.84 17.99 4.46
CA ARG A 162 -2.31 19.33 4.17
C ARG A 162 -3.17 20.44 4.76
N ARG A 163 -4.49 20.27 4.73
CA ARG A 163 -5.45 21.31 5.15
C ARG A 163 -5.38 21.58 6.65
N ASN A 164 -5.10 20.54 7.45
CA ASN A 164 -5.04 20.64 8.91
C ASN A 164 -3.60 20.74 9.45
N LEU A 165 -2.60 20.94 8.59
CA LEU A 165 -1.18 21.02 8.95
C LEU A 165 -0.74 19.81 9.82
N VAL A 166 -1.27 18.62 9.54
CA VAL A 166 -1.09 17.43 10.39
C VAL A 166 0.39 17.09 10.54
N ALA A 167 1.13 17.11 9.44
CA ALA A 167 2.58 16.89 9.46
C ALA A 167 3.32 17.90 10.34
N GLU A 168 2.98 19.18 10.24
CA GLU A 168 3.64 20.23 11.02
C GLU A 168 3.40 20.03 12.51
N ARG A 169 2.14 19.79 12.91
CA ARG A 169 1.77 19.51 14.31
C ARG A 169 2.48 18.27 14.86
N LEU A 170 2.51 17.19 14.08
CA LEU A 170 3.24 15.97 14.45
C LEU A 170 4.74 16.22 14.60
N THR A 171 5.36 17.01 13.72
CA THR A 171 6.78 17.31 13.81
C THR A 171 7.13 18.21 15.00
N LYS A 172 6.28 19.20 15.32
CA LYS A 172 6.47 20.10 16.47
C LYS A 172 6.38 19.36 17.81
N ALA A 173 5.45 18.41 17.91
CA ALA A 173 5.26 17.60 19.12
C ALA A 173 5.95 16.23 19.04
N SER A 174 6.93 16.05 18.14
CA SER A 174 7.44 14.72 17.79
C SER A 174 8.01 13.93 18.97
N ALA A 175 8.73 14.58 19.90
CA ALA A 175 9.24 13.92 21.11
C ALA A 175 8.11 13.38 22.00
N TRP A 176 7.13 14.23 22.33
CA TRP A 176 5.97 13.84 23.15
C TRP A 176 5.12 12.76 22.48
N VAL A 177 4.85 12.91 21.18
CA VAL A 177 4.10 11.93 20.40
C VAL A 177 4.86 10.60 20.34
N ALA A 178 6.19 10.62 20.19
CA ALA A 178 7.00 9.40 20.22
C ALA A 178 6.91 8.70 21.58
N VAL A 179 7.03 9.44 22.70
CA VAL A 179 6.88 8.88 24.06
C VAL A 179 5.51 8.24 24.25
N ILE A 180 4.43 8.94 23.87
CA ILE A 180 3.06 8.43 23.96
C ILE A 180 2.88 7.17 23.10
N CYS A 181 3.35 7.19 21.85
CA CYS A 181 3.27 6.05 20.94
C CYS A 181 4.06 4.84 21.47
N THR A 182 5.27 5.06 21.98
CA THR A 182 6.07 4.00 22.62
C THR A 182 5.35 3.44 23.84
N GLY A 183 4.74 4.29 24.68
CA GLY A 183 3.91 3.85 25.79
C GLY A 183 2.76 2.95 25.35
N PHE A 184 2.02 3.33 24.30
CA PHE A 184 0.96 2.49 23.72
C PHE A 184 1.49 1.16 23.16
N VAL A 185 2.67 1.15 22.52
CA VAL A 185 3.27 -0.09 21.99
C VAL A 185 3.66 -1.04 23.14
N VAL A 186 4.25 -0.52 24.21
CA VAL A 186 4.59 -1.31 25.41
C VAL A 186 3.32 -1.83 26.09
N LEU A 187 2.30 -0.98 26.26
CA LEU A 187 1.01 -1.40 26.81
C LEU A 187 0.32 -2.44 25.93
N ALA A 188 0.42 -2.33 24.60
CA ALA A 188 -0.13 -3.31 23.68
C ALA A 188 0.60 -4.66 23.79
N TYR A 189 1.92 -4.65 23.97
CA TYR A 189 2.71 -5.86 24.18
C TYR A 189 2.27 -6.58 25.48
N ILE A 190 2.15 -5.83 26.58
CA ILE A 190 1.65 -6.37 27.87
C ILE A 190 0.19 -6.85 27.71
N GLY A 191 -0.64 -6.07 27.02
CA GLY A 191 -2.05 -6.35 26.78
C GLY A 191 -2.29 -7.56 25.88
N GLU A 192 -1.38 -7.87 24.95
CA GLU A 192 -1.43 -9.10 24.13
C GLU A 192 -1.23 -10.34 25.01
N ILE A 193 -0.45 -10.23 26.08
CA ILE A 193 -0.24 -11.30 27.06
C ILE A 193 -1.46 -11.43 28.00
N GLN A 194 -1.93 -10.31 28.56
CA GLN A 194 -2.98 -10.33 29.59
C GLN A 194 -4.41 -10.43 29.01
N THR A 195 -4.65 -9.81 27.87
CA THR A 195 -5.98 -9.67 27.24
C THR A 195 -5.94 -9.94 25.74
N PRO A 196 -5.52 -11.15 25.31
CA PRO A 196 -5.25 -11.45 23.90
C PRO A 196 -6.45 -11.18 22.97
N ARG A 197 -7.68 -11.27 23.48
CA ARG A 197 -8.92 -10.96 22.74
C ARG A 197 -8.95 -9.53 22.18
N LEU A 198 -8.39 -8.56 22.90
CA LEU A 198 -8.34 -7.15 22.49
C LEU A 198 -7.26 -6.83 21.45
N PHE A 199 -6.37 -7.79 21.19
CA PHE A 199 -5.21 -7.65 20.29
C PHE A 199 -5.20 -8.70 19.18
N THR A 200 -6.34 -9.38 18.93
CA THR A 200 -6.42 -10.37 17.85
C THR A 200 -6.25 -9.73 16.48
N LYS A 201 -5.40 -10.36 15.64
CA LYS A 201 -5.08 -9.89 14.28
C LYS A 201 -6.13 -10.29 13.24
N VAL A 202 -6.78 -11.43 13.44
CA VAL A 202 -7.78 -11.99 12.50
C VAL A 202 -8.99 -11.06 12.40
N MET A 203 -9.55 -10.66 13.55
CA MET A 203 -10.71 -9.77 13.67
C MET A 203 -10.31 -8.29 13.75
N PHE A 204 -9.02 -7.98 13.74
CA PHE A 204 -8.50 -6.61 13.86
C PHE A 204 -9.10 -5.86 15.05
N ALA A 205 -8.82 -6.38 16.24
CA ALA A 205 -9.37 -5.89 17.49
C ALA A 205 -9.01 -4.43 17.79
N PRO A 206 -9.79 -3.72 18.63
CA PRO A 206 -9.59 -2.29 18.88
C PRO A 206 -8.17 -1.97 19.38
N GLY A 207 -7.59 -2.80 20.24
CA GLY A 207 -6.21 -2.66 20.72
C GLY A 207 -5.19 -2.76 19.58
N THR A 208 -5.42 -3.66 18.62
CA THR A 208 -4.61 -3.78 17.40
C THR A 208 -4.68 -2.52 16.53
N ILE A 209 -5.86 -1.89 16.41
CA ILE A 209 -6.02 -0.64 15.66
C ILE A 209 -5.20 0.48 16.30
N VAL A 210 -5.38 0.69 17.61
CA VAL A 210 -4.66 1.74 18.36
C VAL A 210 -3.15 1.52 18.26
N ASN A 211 -2.70 0.28 18.48
CA ASN A 211 -1.29 -0.07 18.36
C ASN A 211 -0.75 0.18 16.93
N ALA A 212 -1.51 -0.16 15.89
CA ALA A 212 -1.10 0.10 14.51
C ALA A 212 -0.92 1.59 14.22
N PHE A 213 -1.80 2.46 14.74
CA PHE A 213 -1.64 3.91 14.64
C PHE A 213 -0.41 4.41 15.41
N ALA A 214 -0.16 3.90 16.62
CA ALA A 214 1.02 4.24 17.40
C ALA A 214 2.32 3.85 16.67
N VAL A 215 2.41 2.62 16.17
CA VAL A 215 3.57 2.12 15.42
C VAL A 215 3.82 2.94 14.16
N VAL A 216 2.78 3.20 13.33
CA VAL A 216 2.98 3.97 12.10
C VAL A 216 3.35 5.43 12.38
N THR A 217 2.80 6.03 13.43
CA THR A 217 3.17 7.38 13.84
C THR A 217 4.62 7.44 14.32
N LEU A 218 5.06 6.46 15.11
CA LEU A 218 6.46 6.33 15.54
C LEU A 218 7.39 6.13 14.34
N MET A 219 7.03 5.25 13.41
CA MET A 219 7.78 5.06 12.17
C MET A 219 7.88 6.36 11.35
N PHE A 220 6.79 7.13 11.25
CA PHE A 220 6.80 8.43 10.57
C PHE A 220 7.78 9.41 11.23
N ILE A 221 7.80 9.49 12.57
CA ILE A 221 8.73 10.34 13.31
C ILE A 221 10.17 9.90 13.10
N VAL A 222 10.45 8.60 13.25
CA VAL A 222 11.78 8.02 13.06
C VAL A 222 12.27 8.26 11.63
N VAL A 223 11.46 7.99 10.61
CA VAL A 223 11.82 8.23 9.21
C VAL A 223 12.06 9.72 8.96
N THR A 224 11.21 10.60 9.48
CA THR A 224 11.37 12.05 9.32
C THR A 224 12.65 12.56 9.97
N TRP A 225 12.99 12.05 11.16
CA TRP A 225 14.24 12.36 11.83
C TRP A 225 15.44 11.81 11.06
N THR A 226 15.38 10.55 10.64
CA THR A 226 16.46 9.89 9.91
C THR A 226 16.74 10.58 8.56
N LEU A 227 15.70 11.03 7.87
CA LEU A 227 15.83 11.81 6.62
C LEU A 227 16.50 13.19 6.81
N ARG A 228 16.55 13.71 8.04
CA ARG A 228 17.30 14.95 8.36
C ARG A 228 18.78 14.68 8.61
N VAL A 229 19.12 13.49 9.11
CA VAL A 229 20.48 13.13 9.53
C VAL A 229 21.24 12.41 8.42
N LEU A 230 20.57 11.50 7.71
CA LEU A 230 21.21 10.65 6.69
C LEU A 230 21.04 11.24 5.28
N PRO A 231 22.06 11.09 4.42
CA PRO A 231 21.99 11.54 3.04
C PRO A 231 20.99 10.70 2.23
N ARG A 232 20.34 11.33 1.24
CA ARG A 232 19.26 10.71 0.44
C ARG A 232 19.65 9.42 -0.28
N TRP A 233 20.92 9.25 -0.64
CA TRP A 233 21.38 8.06 -1.35
C TRP A 233 21.21 6.77 -0.53
N VAL A 234 21.24 6.85 0.80
CA VAL A 234 21.01 5.70 1.70
C VAL A 234 19.59 5.15 1.55
N PHE A 235 18.62 6.03 1.29
CA PHE A 235 17.21 5.65 1.15
C PHE A 235 16.82 5.23 -0.26
N ARG A 236 17.71 5.45 -1.25
CA ARG A 236 17.40 5.19 -2.66
C ARG A 236 16.92 3.76 -2.91
N PRO A 237 17.54 2.69 -2.37
CA PRO A 237 17.04 1.32 -2.58
C PRO A 237 15.63 1.12 -2.04
N ILE A 238 15.35 1.65 -0.84
CA ILE A 238 14.04 1.54 -0.18
C ILE A 238 12.98 2.32 -0.96
N GLU A 239 13.31 3.54 -1.42
CA GLU A 239 12.42 4.37 -2.22
C GLU A 239 12.10 3.70 -3.57
N LEU A 240 13.10 3.10 -4.22
CA LEU A 240 12.93 2.40 -5.49
C LEU A 240 12.00 1.19 -5.33
N ILE A 241 12.25 0.34 -4.33
CA ILE A 241 11.38 -0.81 -4.02
C ILE A 241 9.97 -0.30 -3.70
N GLY A 242 9.84 0.72 -2.86
CA GLY A 242 8.55 1.30 -2.46
C GLY A 242 7.73 1.88 -3.61
N SER A 243 8.41 2.55 -4.57
CA SER A 243 7.78 3.12 -5.76
C SER A 243 7.13 2.06 -6.67
N ARG A 244 7.53 0.79 -6.50
CA ARG A 244 7.05 -0.38 -7.22
C ARG A 244 6.65 -1.51 -6.28
N SER A 245 6.06 -1.14 -5.15
CA SER A 245 5.65 -2.08 -4.10
C SER A 245 4.82 -3.27 -4.59
N LEU A 246 4.01 -3.11 -5.66
CA LEU A 246 3.27 -4.22 -6.25
C LEU A 246 4.19 -5.26 -6.92
N ASP A 247 5.17 -4.82 -7.72
CA ASP A 247 6.12 -5.70 -8.39
C ASP A 247 6.95 -6.47 -7.33
N GLY A 248 7.44 -5.76 -6.32
CA GLY A 248 8.19 -6.37 -5.21
C GLY A 248 7.36 -7.38 -4.42
N TYR A 249 6.09 -7.06 -4.17
CA TYR A 249 5.16 -7.98 -3.53
C TYR A 249 4.93 -9.24 -4.38
N LEU A 250 4.76 -9.11 -5.70
CA LEU A 250 4.58 -10.27 -6.59
C LEU A 250 5.79 -11.20 -6.55
N ILE A 251 7.00 -10.64 -6.58
CA ILE A 251 8.26 -11.41 -6.45
C ILE A 251 8.31 -12.13 -5.09
N GLN A 252 8.02 -11.41 -3.99
CA GLN A 252 7.99 -11.99 -2.65
C GLN A 252 6.95 -13.11 -2.53
N ALA A 253 5.74 -12.90 -3.06
CA ALA A 253 4.68 -13.89 -3.06
C ALA A 253 5.07 -15.13 -3.87
N ALA A 254 5.69 -14.94 -5.03
CA ALA A 254 6.21 -16.05 -5.84
C ALA A 254 7.25 -16.87 -5.07
N VAL A 255 8.24 -16.22 -4.46
CA VAL A 255 9.26 -16.91 -3.63
C VAL A 255 8.62 -17.64 -2.46
N ALA A 256 7.68 -17.00 -1.76
CA ALA A 256 7.00 -17.57 -0.58
C ALA A 256 6.05 -18.74 -0.91
N VAL A 257 5.64 -18.88 -2.18
CA VAL A 257 4.89 -20.03 -2.68
C VAL A 257 5.87 -21.10 -3.18
N VAL A 258 6.75 -20.76 -4.13
CA VAL A 258 7.59 -21.73 -4.84
C VAL A 258 8.66 -22.35 -3.95
N VAL A 259 9.43 -21.58 -3.20
CA VAL A 259 10.60 -22.13 -2.49
C VAL A 259 10.20 -23.15 -1.41
N PRO A 260 9.21 -22.88 -0.54
CA PRO A 260 8.75 -23.88 0.44
C PRO A 260 8.13 -25.13 -0.18
N SER A 261 7.67 -25.08 -1.45
CA SER A 261 7.15 -26.26 -2.16
C SER A 261 8.22 -27.31 -2.45
N PHE A 262 9.50 -26.93 -2.39
CA PHE A 262 10.63 -27.81 -2.69
C PHE A 262 11.65 -27.92 -1.55
N VAL A 263 11.80 -26.89 -0.71
CA VAL A 263 12.86 -26.80 0.32
C VAL A 263 12.26 -26.62 1.71
N VAL A 264 12.73 -27.40 2.68
CA VAL A 264 12.41 -27.25 4.10
C VAL A 264 13.51 -26.43 4.73
N TYR A 265 13.13 -25.39 5.44
CA TYR A 265 14.03 -24.55 6.21
C TYR A 265 13.30 -24.01 7.44
N ALA A 266 14.04 -23.79 8.52
CA ALA A 266 13.51 -23.14 9.71
C ALA A 266 13.45 -21.61 9.51
N ASN A 267 12.47 -20.93 10.09
CA ASN A 267 12.28 -19.48 9.90
C ASN A 267 13.44 -18.64 10.45
N ASP A 268 14.19 -19.18 11.41
CA ASP A 268 15.37 -18.60 12.06
C ASP A 268 16.70 -19.10 11.46
N SER A 269 16.64 -19.95 10.42
CA SER A 269 17.83 -20.45 9.76
C SER A 269 18.57 -19.37 8.96
N GLN A 270 19.90 -19.54 8.83
CA GLN A 270 20.71 -18.70 7.94
C GLN A 270 20.22 -18.77 6.49
N PHE A 271 19.68 -19.91 6.06
CA PHE A 271 19.08 -20.06 4.74
C PHE A 271 17.87 -19.13 4.56
N ALA A 272 16.97 -19.04 5.55
CA ALA A 272 15.83 -18.13 5.50
C ALA A 272 16.28 -16.65 5.38
N LEU A 273 17.32 -16.27 6.13
CA LEU A 273 17.92 -14.93 6.04
C LEU A 273 18.52 -14.68 4.66
N MET A 274 19.33 -15.60 4.13
CA MET A 274 19.92 -15.49 2.79
C MET A 274 18.83 -15.40 1.71
N LEU A 275 17.77 -16.20 1.82
CA LEU A 275 16.64 -16.17 0.91
C LEU A 275 15.90 -14.81 0.97
N ALA A 276 15.70 -14.26 2.17
CA ALA A 276 15.09 -12.95 2.35
C ALA A 276 15.95 -11.84 1.73
N LEU A 277 17.26 -11.85 1.97
CA LEU A 277 18.20 -10.89 1.38
C LEU A 277 18.27 -11.01 -0.15
N ALA A 278 18.32 -12.24 -0.68
CA ALA A 278 18.29 -12.50 -2.11
C ALA A 278 17.00 -11.97 -2.73
N THR A 279 15.85 -12.25 -2.11
CA THR A 279 14.54 -11.75 -2.56
C THR A 279 14.50 -10.22 -2.57
N LEU A 280 15.04 -9.56 -1.54
CA LEU A 280 15.13 -8.11 -1.47
C LEU A 280 16.03 -7.56 -2.59
N ALA A 281 17.19 -8.18 -2.81
CA ALA A 281 18.11 -7.82 -3.89
C ALA A 281 17.46 -7.99 -5.27
N THR A 282 16.68 -9.06 -5.48
CA THR A 282 15.89 -9.26 -6.72
C THR A 282 14.84 -8.17 -6.90
N CYS A 283 14.11 -7.80 -5.84
CA CYS A 283 13.13 -6.71 -5.90
C CYS A 283 13.79 -5.37 -6.26
N TRP A 284 14.95 -5.09 -5.68
CA TRP A 284 15.71 -3.89 -5.96
C TRP A 284 16.25 -3.87 -7.41
N GLY A 285 16.90 -4.96 -7.83
CA GLY A 285 17.44 -5.10 -9.18
C GLY A 285 16.35 -4.98 -10.26
N TRP A 286 15.17 -5.57 -10.01
CA TRP A 286 14.01 -5.41 -10.89
C TRP A 286 13.55 -3.95 -10.99
N ALA A 287 13.48 -3.25 -9.85
CA ALA A 287 13.09 -1.85 -9.82
C ALA A 287 14.08 -0.95 -10.59
N GLU A 288 15.38 -1.17 -10.42
CA GLU A 288 16.45 -0.43 -11.10
C GLU A 288 16.44 -0.70 -12.62
N MET A 289 16.36 -1.96 -13.04
CA MET A 289 16.27 -2.35 -14.45
C MET A 289 15.10 -1.65 -15.16
N ARG A 290 13.94 -1.60 -14.51
CA ARG A 290 12.76 -0.95 -15.09
C ARG A 290 12.86 0.57 -15.08
N LEU A 291 13.59 1.17 -14.14
CA LEU A 291 13.90 2.60 -14.17
C LEU A 291 14.82 2.91 -15.36
N TRP A 292 15.87 2.11 -15.54
CA TRP A 292 16.79 2.24 -16.65
C TRP A 292 16.08 2.15 -18.01
N ASN A 293 15.21 1.15 -18.21
CA ASN A 293 14.42 1.00 -19.43
C ASN A 293 13.49 2.20 -19.69
N ARG A 294 12.89 2.79 -18.63
CA ARG A 294 12.05 3.99 -18.76
C ARG A 294 12.88 5.20 -19.21
N ASN A 295 14.08 5.37 -18.65
CA ASN A 295 14.97 6.47 -19.01
C ASN A 295 15.49 6.32 -20.44
N ARG A 296 15.81 5.10 -20.87
CA ARG A 296 16.20 4.79 -22.25
C ARG A 296 15.09 5.10 -23.26
N LEU A 297 13.84 4.72 -22.98
CA LEU A 297 12.73 5.04 -23.88
C LEU A 297 12.47 6.55 -23.98
N ARG A 298 12.60 7.29 -22.86
CA ARG A 298 12.47 8.75 -22.86
C ARG A 298 13.54 9.45 -23.69
N SER A 299 14.77 8.94 -23.70
CA SER A 299 15.83 9.52 -24.51
C SER A 299 15.63 9.31 -26.01
N HIS A 300 14.85 8.29 -26.43
CA HIS A 300 14.53 8.03 -27.84
C HIS A 300 13.25 8.74 -28.30
N SER A 301 12.33 9.07 -27.39
CA SER A 301 11.04 9.69 -27.71
C SER A 301 11.05 11.23 -27.67
N LEU A 302 12.22 11.85 -27.51
CA LEU A 302 12.38 13.31 -27.66
C LEU A 302 12.98 13.58 -29.05
N PRO A 303 12.17 13.71 -30.11
CA PRO A 303 12.65 14.28 -31.36
C PRO A 303 13.08 15.73 -31.13
N ASP A 304 14.19 16.12 -31.77
CA ASP A 304 14.85 17.44 -31.73
C ASP A 304 13.92 18.65 -31.96
N ASP A 305 12.68 18.43 -32.40
CA ASP A 305 11.70 19.47 -32.70
C ASP A 305 11.27 20.31 -31.49
N TYR A 306 11.36 19.78 -30.27
CA TYR A 306 11.03 20.56 -29.07
C TYR A 306 12.13 21.56 -28.68
N VAL A 307 13.39 21.29 -29.03
CA VAL A 307 14.52 22.21 -28.76
C VAL A 307 14.54 23.37 -29.76
N ARG A 308 14.20 23.12 -31.04
CA ARG A 308 14.12 24.17 -32.08
C ARG A 308 13.05 25.23 -31.83
N ARG A 309 11.90 24.87 -31.24
CA ARG A 309 10.80 25.83 -30.99
C ARG A 309 11.03 26.78 -29.81
N THR A 310 11.93 26.44 -28.88
CA THR A 310 12.36 27.35 -27.80
C THR A 310 13.55 28.22 -28.19
N GLY A 311 14.38 27.80 -29.16
CA GLY A 311 15.49 28.62 -29.66
C GLY A 311 15.04 29.79 -30.55
N SER A 312 14.03 29.57 -31.40
CA SER A 312 13.58 30.56 -32.40
C SER A 312 12.64 31.65 -31.86
N ARG A 313 12.22 31.57 -30.59
CA ARG A 313 11.34 32.59 -29.96
C ARG A 313 12.11 33.64 -29.16
N THR A 314 13.40 33.43 -28.91
CA THR A 314 14.24 34.37 -28.14
C THR A 314 14.94 35.39 -29.04
N GLU A 315 15.13 35.11 -30.33
CA GLU A 315 15.75 36.07 -31.27
C GLU A 315 14.79 37.18 -31.75
N LEU A 316 13.47 36.98 -31.65
CA LEU A 316 12.47 37.98 -32.07
C LEU A 316 12.05 38.97 -30.97
N ALA A 317 12.64 38.91 -29.78
CA ALA A 317 12.32 39.80 -28.66
C ALA A 317 13.42 40.83 -28.33
N THR A 318 14.50 40.89 -29.12
CA THR A 318 15.64 41.79 -28.89
C THR A 318 15.71 42.98 -29.84
N ASP A 319 14.66 43.23 -30.64
CA ASP A 319 14.51 44.45 -31.43
C ASP A 319 13.30 45.25 -30.92
N GLY A 320 13.56 46.06 -29.91
CA GLY A 320 12.56 46.90 -29.23
C GLY A 320 13.24 48.01 -28.44
N HIS A 321 14.00 48.84 -29.14
CA HIS A 321 14.54 50.12 -28.68
C HIS A 321 13.43 51.09 -28.18
N ILE A 322 13.84 52.10 -27.39
CA ILE A 322 13.18 53.38 -26.95
C ILE A 322 12.75 53.34 -25.46
N GLN A 323 13.12 54.24 -24.53
CA GLN A 323 14.11 55.32 -24.36
C GLN A 323 14.15 55.65 -22.84
N PRO A 324 15.22 56.29 -22.31
CA PRO A 324 15.30 56.74 -20.94
C PRO A 324 14.78 58.18 -20.79
N GLY A 325 13.85 58.41 -19.85
CA GLY A 325 13.44 59.72 -19.36
C GLY A 325 13.07 59.60 -17.89
N THR A 326 13.85 60.23 -17.00
CA THR A 326 13.51 61.48 -16.27
C THR A 326 12.24 61.36 -15.40
N GLU A 327 12.13 61.83 -14.16
CA GLU A 327 12.97 62.44 -13.13
C GLU A 327 11.98 62.71 -11.96
N VAL A 328 12.48 63.10 -10.77
CA VAL A 328 11.80 63.91 -9.73
C VAL A 328 11.02 63.22 -8.59
N ARG A 329 11.63 63.31 -7.38
CA ARG A 329 11.12 63.74 -6.04
C ARG A 329 9.64 63.44 -5.70
N ARG A 330 9.28 62.99 -4.51
CA ARG A 330 9.76 63.34 -3.17
C ARG A 330 9.21 62.32 -2.18
#